data_AF-A0A968WDI6-F1
#
_entry.id   AF-A0A968WDI6-F1
#
_cell.length_a   1.000
_cell.length_b   1.000
_cell.length_c   1.000
_cell.angle_alpha   90.00
_cell.angle_beta   90.00
_cell.angle_gamma   90.00
#
_symmetry.space_group_name_H-M   'P 1'
#
loop_
_entity.id
_entity.type
_entity.pdbx_description
1 polymer ?
#
loop_
_entity_poly.entity_id
_entity_poly.type
_entity_poly.pdbx_seq_one_letter_code
_entity_poly.pdbx_strand_id
1 'polypeptide(L)'
;MKFNLYRASIAAIAIITSLTSLTASVKAQETQPLVPLELYWSSQREDNFVTATLEGKNSAEEAGYGYARTEACVFRKQKPGTVPLNLYWSAQRGDNFTTATNVGVRSAKEAGYTFARVEGYVFRQQQPGTVPLNLYWSSPKRG
;
A
#
# COMPACT_ATOMS: atom_id res chain seq x y z
N MET A 1 11.03 -64.42 19.54
CA MET A 1 11.01 -62.97 19.81
C MET A 1 9.55 -62.52 19.67
N LYS A 2 8.84 -62.39 20.80
CA LYS A 2 7.39 -62.15 20.84
C LYS A 2 7.16 -60.64 21.03
N PHE A 3 6.43 -60.01 20.12
CA PHE A 3 5.94 -58.65 20.27
C PHE A 3 4.65 -58.69 21.08
N ASN A 4 4.65 -58.10 22.28
CA ASN A 4 3.44 -57.91 23.07
C ASN A 4 2.75 -56.60 22.65
N LEU A 5 1.62 -56.74 21.97
CA LEU A 5 0.59 -55.70 21.88
C LEU A 5 -0.22 -55.71 23.19
N TYR A 6 -0.45 -54.53 23.77
CA TYR A 6 -1.51 -54.35 24.77
C TYR A 6 -2.63 -53.50 24.18
N ARG A 7 -3.83 -54.11 24.11
CA ARG A 7 -5.11 -53.43 23.89
C ARG A 7 -5.73 -53.12 25.25
N ALA A 8 -6.32 -51.95 25.39
CA ALA A 8 -7.44 -51.73 26.31
C ALA A 8 -8.50 -50.94 25.55
N SER A 9 -9.70 -51.52 25.43
CA SER A 9 -10.88 -50.89 24.87
C SER A 9 -11.78 -50.45 26.02
N ILE A 10 -12.28 -49.21 25.98
CA ILE A 10 -13.54 -48.87 26.64
C ILE A 10 -14.51 -48.51 25.53
N ALA A 11 -15.60 -49.27 25.45
CA ALA A 11 -16.72 -49.02 24.57
C ALA A 11 -17.56 -47.86 25.12
N ALA A 12 -17.94 -46.93 24.26
CA ALA A 12 -19.15 -46.15 24.40
C ALA A 12 -19.78 -46.00 23.02
N ILE A 13 -20.94 -46.63 22.84
CA ILE A 13 -21.81 -46.43 21.69
C ILE A 13 -22.49 -45.08 21.89
N ALA A 14 -22.23 -44.13 21.00
CA ALA A 14 -23.12 -43.00 20.76
C ALA A 14 -23.38 -42.97 19.26
N ILE A 15 -24.60 -43.34 18.87
CA ILE A 15 -25.11 -43.03 17.53
C ILE A 15 -25.33 -41.53 17.52
N ILE A 16 -24.43 -40.81 16.86
CA ILE A 16 -24.73 -39.47 16.35
C ILE A 16 -24.44 -39.53 14.86
N THR A 17 -25.50 -39.53 14.06
CA THR A 17 -25.46 -39.08 12.67
C THR A 17 -24.92 -37.66 12.67
N SER A 18 -23.60 -37.51 12.51
CA SER A 18 -22.97 -36.23 12.26
C SER A 18 -22.51 -36.26 10.82
N LEU A 19 -23.28 -35.60 9.96
CA LEU A 19 -22.83 -35.18 8.64
C LEU A 19 -21.50 -34.45 8.87
N THR A 20 -20.38 -35.02 8.43
CA THR A 20 -19.09 -34.32 8.44
C THR A 20 -19.19 -33.18 7.46
N SER A 21 -19.69 -32.04 7.92
CA SER A 21 -19.41 -30.77 7.27
C SER A 21 -17.92 -30.54 7.44
N LEU A 22 -17.13 -30.85 6.40
CA LEU A 22 -15.87 -30.13 6.20
C LEU A 22 -16.28 -28.67 6.06
N THR A 23 -16.25 -27.91 7.15
CA THR A 23 -16.07 -26.48 7.04
C THR A 23 -14.66 -26.29 6.52
N ALA A 24 -14.52 -26.32 5.20
CA ALA A 24 -13.44 -25.61 4.55
C ALA A 24 -13.42 -24.23 5.22
N SER A 25 -12.35 -23.94 5.97
CA SER A 25 -12.03 -22.58 6.34
C SER A 25 -11.77 -21.87 5.03
N VAL A 26 -12.83 -21.37 4.41
CA VAL A 26 -12.72 -20.23 3.51
C VAL A 26 -12.28 -19.11 4.44
N LYS A 27 -10.96 -19.00 4.60
CA LYS A 27 -10.32 -17.82 5.15
C LYS A 27 -10.91 -16.70 4.31
N ALA A 28 -11.82 -15.92 4.91
CA ALA A 28 -12.43 -14.79 4.23
C ALA A 28 -11.26 -13.97 3.70
N GLN A 29 -11.09 -13.97 2.38
CA GLN A 29 -10.16 -13.10 1.70
C GLN A 29 -10.73 -11.71 2.00
N GLU A 30 -10.22 -11.04 3.04
CA GLU A 30 -10.49 -9.62 3.25
C GLU A 30 -10.23 -8.99 1.89
N THR A 31 -11.28 -8.45 1.26
CA THR A 31 -11.14 -7.56 0.13
C THR A 31 -10.35 -6.39 0.67
N GLN A 32 -9.03 -6.45 0.49
CA GLN A 32 -8.14 -5.41 0.97
C GLN A 32 -8.69 -4.11 0.36
N PRO A 33 -9.04 -3.08 1.16
CA PRO A 33 -9.63 -1.86 0.65
C PRO A 33 -8.52 -1.04 0.01
N LEU A 34 -8.04 -1.57 -1.12
CA LEU A 34 -7.18 -0.90 -2.06
C LEU A 34 -8.00 0.21 -2.69
N VAL A 35 -7.38 1.37 -2.78
CA VAL A 35 -7.93 2.54 -3.45
C VAL A 35 -7.00 2.93 -4.60
N PRO A 36 -7.52 3.51 -5.69
CA PRO A 36 -6.68 3.99 -6.77
C PRO A 36 -5.76 5.09 -6.24
N LEU A 37 -4.48 4.98 -6.60
CA LEU A 37 -3.51 6.05 -6.50
C LEU A 37 -3.49 6.74 -7.86
N GLU A 38 -4.00 7.96 -7.91
CA GLU A 38 -4.16 8.76 -9.12
C GLU A 38 -2.97 9.69 -9.29
N LEU A 39 -2.46 9.79 -10.51
CA LEU A 39 -1.44 10.74 -10.92
C LEU A 39 -2.10 11.94 -11.59
N TYR A 40 -1.66 13.12 -11.21
CA TYR A 40 -2.04 14.41 -11.73
C TYR A 40 -0.80 15.14 -12.26
N TRP A 41 -0.94 15.89 -13.34
CA TRP A 41 0.15 16.62 -13.99
C TRP A 41 -0.20 18.11 -14.12
N SER A 42 0.79 18.97 -13.88
CA SER A 42 0.69 20.41 -14.17
C SER A 42 1.76 20.80 -15.17
N SER A 43 1.33 21.30 -16.35
CA SER A 43 2.27 21.87 -17.33
C SER A 43 2.86 23.21 -16.87
N GLN A 44 2.14 23.96 -16.02
CA GLN A 44 2.62 25.23 -15.48
C GLN A 44 3.79 25.01 -14.49
N ARG A 45 3.72 23.94 -13.70
CA ARG A 45 4.73 23.60 -12.69
C ARG A 45 5.76 22.60 -13.18
N GLU A 46 5.50 21.97 -14.32
CA GLU A 46 6.25 20.81 -14.83
C GLU A 46 6.39 19.70 -13.78
N ASP A 47 5.32 19.46 -13.01
CA ASP A 47 5.35 18.59 -11.83
C ASP A 47 4.21 17.55 -11.81
N ASN A 48 4.49 16.45 -11.10
CA ASN A 48 3.58 15.34 -10.84
C ASN A 48 3.07 15.37 -9.40
N PHE A 49 1.76 15.28 -9.24
CA PHE A 49 1.10 15.12 -7.94
C PHE A 49 0.42 13.74 -7.89
N VAL A 50 0.65 12.96 -6.83
CA VAL A 50 0.05 11.63 -6.68
C VAL A 50 -0.81 11.59 -5.43
N THR A 51 -2.03 11.07 -5.53
CA THR A 51 -2.99 11.02 -4.40
C THR A 51 -3.91 9.81 -4.46
N ALA A 52 -4.24 9.25 -3.30
CA ALA A 52 -5.35 8.29 -3.17
C ALA A 52 -6.44 8.79 -2.21
N THR A 53 -6.42 10.09 -1.89
CA THR A 53 -7.36 10.73 -0.96
C THR A 53 -8.18 11.79 -1.66
N LEU A 54 -9.42 11.99 -1.17
CA LEU A 54 -10.30 13.05 -1.68
C LEU A 54 -9.69 14.44 -1.47
N GLU A 55 -9.08 14.66 -0.31
CA GLU A 55 -8.39 15.92 -0.03
C GLU A 55 -7.30 16.20 -1.06
N GLY A 56 -6.59 15.18 -1.57
CA GLY A 56 -5.50 15.39 -2.55
C GLY A 56 -5.98 15.69 -3.91
N LYS A 57 -7.05 15.01 -4.29
CA LYS A 57 -7.74 15.32 -5.52
C LYS A 57 -8.15 16.79 -5.54
N ASN A 58 -8.78 17.27 -4.45
CA ASN A 58 -9.15 18.67 -4.33
C ASN A 58 -7.94 19.60 -4.37
N SER A 59 -6.87 19.31 -3.60
CA SER A 59 -5.64 20.14 -3.62
C SER A 59 -4.97 20.18 -4.99
N ALA A 60 -4.94 19.06 -5.71
CA ALA A 60 -4.36 18.98 -7.05
C ALA A 60 -5.18 19.81 -8.04
N GLU A 61 -6.50 19.65 -8.04
CA GLU A 61 -7.42 20.39 -8.92
C GLU A 61 -7.39 21.90 -8.63
N GLU A 62 -7.43 22.30 -7.35
CA GLU A 62 -7.30 23.71 -6.93
C GLU A 62 -5.94 24.32 -7.31
N ALA A 63 -4.86 23.53 -7.28
CA ALA A 63 -3.53 23.96 -7.67
C ALA A 63 -3.27 23.90 -9.19
N GLY A 64 -4.29 23.54 -9.99
CA GLY A 64 -4.23 23.53 -11.45
C GLY A 64 -3.57 22.29 -12.06
N TYR A 65 -3.50 21.17 -11.34
CA TYR A 65 -3.10 19.89 -11.92
C TYR A 65 -4.30 19.19 -12.56
N GLY A 66 -4.09 18.60 -13.73
CA GLY A 66 -5.07 17.76 -14.41
C GLY A 66 -4.83 16.29 -14.13
N TYR A 67 -5.90 15.49 -14.01
CA TYR A 67 -5.79 14.04 -13.92
C TYR A 67 -5.05 13.49 -15.16
N ALA A 68 -4.04 12.67 -14.92
CA ALA A 68 -3.27 12.01 -15.97
C ALA A 68 -3.69 10.54 -16.12
N ARG A 69 -3.65 9.77 -15.02
CA ARG A 69 -3.98 8.33 -15.00
C ARG A 69 -4.08 7.79 -13.58
N THR A 70 -4.66 6.60 -13.45
CA THR A 70 -4.45 5.74 -12.27
C THR A 70 -3.06 5.12 -12.36
N GLU A 71 -2.19 5.44 -11.40
CA GLU A 71 -0.79 5.00 -11.37
C GLU A 71 -0.64 3.62 -10.70
N ALA A 72 -1.39 3.40 -9.62
CA ALA A 72 -1.32 2.19 -8.81
C ALA A 72 -2.60 2.01 -7.98
N CYS A 73 -2.58 1.01 -7.11
CA CYS A 73 -3.52 0.89 -6.00
C CYS A 73 -2.75 0.81 -4.68
N VAL A 74 -3.25 1.50 -3.64
CA VAL A 74 -2.63 1.54 -2.31
C VAL A 74 -3.64 1.17 -1.24
N PHE A 75 -3.18 0.69 -0.09
CA PHE A 75 -4.07 0.43 1.03
C PHE A 75 -4.55 1.75 1.63
N ARG A 76 -5.88 1.90 1.82
CA ARG A 76 -6.45 3.08 2.47
C ARG A 76 -6.04 3.23 3.94
N LYS A 77 -5.88 2.11 4.65
CA LYS A 77 -5.51 2.05 6.07
C LYS A 77 -4.25 1.21 6.24
N GLN A 78 -3.49 1.48 7.30
CA GLN A 78 -2.30 0.70 7.61
C GLN A 78 -2.64 -0.77 7.83
N LYS A 79 -1.80 -1.66 7.32
CA LYS A 79 -1.89 -3.11 7.44
C LYS A 79 -0.52 -3.66 7.87
N PRO A 80 -0.45 -4.87 8.44
CA PRO A 80 0.83 -5.50 8.75
C PRO A 80 1.74 -5.55 7.52
N GLY A 81 3.00 -5.12 7.68
CA GLY A 81 4.00 -5.10 6.59
C GLY A 81 3.91 -3.90 5.64
N THR A 82 2.96 -2.97 5.84
CA THR A 82 2.87 -1.74 5.05
C THR A 82 3.44 -0.52 5.79
N VAL A 83 3.92 0.43 5.01
CA VAL A 83 4.46 1.73 5.43
C VAL A 83 3.70 2.86 4.75
N PRO A 84 3.63 4.06 5.33
CA PRO A 84 2.93 5.18 4.70
C PRO A 84 3.64 5.64 3.42
N LEU A 85 2.85 5.95 2.40
CA LEU A 85 3.28 6.68 1.21
C LEU A 85 3.07 8.17 1.48
N ASN A 86 4.15 8.86 1.81
CA ASN A 86 4.11 10.26 2.22
C ASN A 86 4.25 11.18 1.03
N LEU A 87 3.44 12.23 0.98
CA LEU A 87 3.56 13.36 0.07
C LEU A 87 4.24 14.53 0.80
N TYR A 88 5.19 15.16 0.13
CA TYR A 88 5.89 16.37 0.58
C TYR A 88 5.76 17.47 -0.47
N TRP A 89 5.75 18.72 -0.02
CA TRP A 89 5.61 19.91 -0.86
C TRP A 89 6.78 20.88 -0.65
N SER A 90 7.29 21.45 -1.74
CA SER A 90 8.22 22.59 -1.69
C SER A 90 7.59 23.83 -2.32
N ALA A 91 7.26 24.83 -1.50
CA ALA A 91 6.79 26.11 -2.02
C ALA A 91 7.87 26.85 -2.82
N GLN A 92 9.14 26.67 -2.47
CA GLN A 92 10.28 27.29 -3.15
C GLN A 92 10.46 26.75 -4.57
N ARG A 93 10.25 25.45 -4.77
CA ARG A 93 10.41 24.78 -6.06
C ARG A 93 9.10 24.68 -6.85
N GLY A 94 7.98 24.72 -6.16
CA GLY A 94 6.65 24.56 -6.74
C GLY A 94 6.30 23.13 -7.11
N ASP A 95 6.94 22.14 -6.49
CA ASP A 95 6.85 20.71 -6.84
C ASP A 95 6.55 19.79 -5.64
N ASN A 96 6.19 18.55 -5.97
CA ASN A 96 5.84 17.50 -5.02
C ASN A 96 6.92 16.41 -4.94
N PHE A 97 7.04 15.79 -3.76
CA PHE A 97 7.92 14.64 -3.56
C PHE A 97 7.16 13.55 -2.80
N THR A 98 6.90 12.43 -3.47
CA THR A 98 6.21 11.29 -2.87
C THR A 98 7.21 10.19 -2.51
N THR A 99 7.11 9.57 -1.33
CA THR A 99 8.02 8.49 -0.92
C THR A 99 7.46 7.64 0.22
N ALA A 100 7.80 6.36 0.19
CA ALA A 100 7.57 5.42 1.29
C ALA A 100 8.87 4.94 1.97
N THR A 101 10.02 5.52 1.59
CA THR A 101 11.34 5.11 2.09
C THR A 101 11.92 6.12 3.08
N ASN A 102 12.64 5.63 4.10
CA ASN A 102 13.32 6.50 5.07
C ASN A 102 14.37 7.39 4.39
N VAL A 103 15.06 6.88 3.36
CA VAL A 103 16.01 7.65 2.56
C VAL A 103 15.31 8.80 1.85
N GLY A 104 14.20 8.53 1.13
CA GLY A 104 13.44 9.59 0.47
C GLY A 104 12.85 10.60 1.45
N VAL A 105 12.36 10.17 2.61
CA VAL A 105 11.88 11.09 3.67
C VAL A 105 13.00 12.02 4.14
N ARG A 106 14.20 11.48 4.36
CA ARG A 106 15.37 12.27 4.72
C ARG A 106 15.75 13.25 3.61
N SER A 107 15.84 12.78 2.37
CA SER A 107 16.18 13.62 1.20
C SER A 107 15.17 14.75 0.98
N ALA A 108 13.88 14.48 1.12
CA ALA A 108 12.84 15.52 1.01
C ALA A 108 13.05 16.62 2.06
N LYS A 109 13.27 16.24 3.32
CA LYS A 109 13.52 17.20 4.42
C LYS A 109 14.82 17.98 4.22
N GLU A 110 15.90 17.31 3.86
CA GLU A 110 17.20 17.96 3.58
C GLU A 110 17.11 18.92 2.38
N ALA A 111 16.24 18.63 1.40
CA ALA A 111 15.96 19.51 0.26
C ALA A 111 14.93 20.61 0.55
N GLY A 112 14.45 20.74 1.80
CA GLY A 112 13.54 21.80 2.23
C GLY A 112 12.06 21.57 1.94
N TYR A 113 11.66 20.33 1.63
CA TYR A 113 10.24 20.01 1.47
C TYR A 113 9.58 19.83 2.85
N THR A 114 8.33 20.27 2.95
CA THR A 114 7.49 20.10 4.13
C THR A 114 6.58 18.90 3.93
N PHE A 115 6.41 18.08 4.98
CA PHE A 115 5.44 16.99 4.94
C PHE A 115 4.05 17.57 4.71
N ALA A 116 3.39 17.10 3.65
CA ALA A 116 2.01 17.42 3.42
C ALA A 116 1.17 16.35 4.14
N ARG A 117 1.19 15.10 3.66
CA ARG A 117 0.15 14.10 4.00
C ARG A 117 0.57 12.66 3.75
N VAL A 118 -0.25 11.72 4.22
CA VAL A 118 -0.17 10.30 3.86
C VAL A 118 -1.20 10.01 2.77
N GLU A 119 -0.74 9.59 1.59
CA GLU A 119 -1.61 9.24 0.46
C GLU A 119 -2.12 7.80 0.49
N GLY A 120 -1.60 6.99 1.39
CA GLY A 120 -2.00 5.60 1.58
C GLY A 120 -0.86 4.79 2.17
N TYR A 121 -0.98 3.47 2.11
CA TYR A 121 0.04 2.56 2.60
C TYR A 121 0.44 1.57 1.52
N VAL A 122 1.73 1.28 1.44
CA VAL A 122 2.33 0.37 0.47
C VAL A 122 3.17 -0.67 1.18
N PHE A 123 3.39 -1.84 0.58
CA PHE A 123 4.31 -2.81 1.14
C PHE A 123 5.73 -2.23 1.20
N ARG A 124 6.41 -2.43 2.33
CA ARG A 124 7.79 -1.98 2.52
C ARG A 124 8.77 -2.71 1.59
N GLN A 125 8.46 -3.94 1.25
CA GLN A 125 9.26 -4.82 0.41
C GLN A 125 8.36 -5.44 -0.64
N GLN A 126 8.92 -5.72 -1.83
CA GLN A 126 8.18 -6.39 -2.90
C GLN A 126 7.55 -7.69 -2.40
N GLN A 127 6.27 -7.90 -2.73
CA GLN A 127 5.54 -9.11 -2.42
C GLN A 127 5.23 -9.89 -3.71
N PRO A 128 5.02 -11.23 -3.63
CA PRO A 128 4.52 -12.00 -4.77
C PRO A 128 3.24 -11.37 -5.34
N GLY A 129 3.17 -11.23 -6.66
CA GLY A 129 2.02 -10.61 -7.34
C GLY A 129 1.97 -9.08 -7.30
N THR A 130 3.03 -8.40 -6.83
CA THR A 130 3.13 -6.94 -6.85
C THR A 130 4.21 -6.45 -7.82
N VAL A 131 3.97 -5.29 -8.42
CA VAL A 131 4.97 -4.53 -9.18
C VAL A 131 5.45 -3.36 -8.30
N PRO A 132 6.77 -3.13 -8.15
CA PRO A 132 7.28 -1.99 -7.40
C PRO A 132 6.83 -0.65 -8.01
N LEU A 133 6.37 0.28 -7.16
CA LEU A 133 6.15 1.67 -7.54
C LEU A 133 7.50 2.40 -7.49
N ASN A 134 8.09 2.63 -8.67
CA ASN A 134 9.36 3.33 -8.79
C ASN A 134 9.11 4.79 -9.16
N LEU A 135 9.58 5.70 -8.31
CA LEU A 135 9.54 7.14 -8.57
C LEU A 135 10.90 7.60 -9.07
N TYR A 136 10.89 8.32 -10.18
CA TYR A 136 12.08 8.86 -10.82
C TYR A 136 12.11 10.37 -10.63
N TRP A 137 13.30 10.91 -10.43
CA TRP A 137 13.57 12.34 -10.45
C TRP A 137 14.69 12.61 -11.46
N SER A 138 14.70 13.82 -12.02
CA SER A 138 15.82 14.27 -12.85
C SER A 138 16.47 15.49 -12.20
N SER A 139 17.79 15.57 -12.30
CA SER A 139 18.50 16.80 -11.91
C SER A 139 18.17 17.90 -12.93
N PRO A 140 18.12 19.18 -12.52
CA PRO A 140 18.03 20.28 -13.48
C PRO A 140 19.14 20.13 -14.52
N LYS A 141 18.80 20.28 -15.81
CA LYS A 141 19.81 20.35 -16.85
C LYS A 141 20.77 21.49 -16.48
N ARG A 142 22.04 21.17 -16.28
CA ARG A 142 23.07 22.22 -16.22
C ARG A 142 23.07 22.89 -17.60
N GLY A 143 22.60 24.14 -17.64
CA GLY A 143 22.77 25.02 -18.79
C GLY A 143 24.23 25.37 -18.98
#